data_AF-A0A7R9W7L5-F1
#
_entry.id   AF-A0A7R9W7L5-F1
#
_cell.length_a   1.000
_cell.length_b   1.000
_cell.length_c   1.000
_cell.angle_alpha   90.00
_cell.angle_beta   90.00
_cell.angle_gamma   90.00
#
_symmetry.space_group_name_H-M   'P 1'
#
loop_
_entity.id
_entity.type
_entity.pdbx_description
1 polymer ?
#
loop_
_entity_poly.entity_id
_entity_poly.type
_entity_poly.pdbx_seq_one_letter_code
_entity_poly.pdbx_strand_id
1 'polypeptide(L)'
;MADTPLEESNLAHIGSDEDKAAREAAAKLEVQWEGCGQSVGIEIWRVENKRTEEGNPDFGINVWPKEQYGEFYTGDSYIVLKTSKSEEDDSLEWDIFFWIGAESSQDEYGVAAYKANELDDLLGTTPVQHRELQNYES
;
A
#
# COMPACT_ATOMS: atom_id res chain seq x y z
N MET A 1 32.95 -23.99 -4.93
CA MET A 1 31.94 -23.16 -4.25
C MET A 1 32.44 -21.74 -4.38
N ALA A 2 31.75 -20.90 -5.15
CA ALA A 2 32.15 -19.51 -5.33
C ALA A 2 31.55 -18.70 -4.18
N ASP A 3 32.41 -18.17 -3.31
CA ASP A 3 32.08 -17.09 -2.38
C ASP A 3 31.88 -15.83 -3.22
N THR A 4 30.64 -15.50 -3.55
CA THR A 4 30.32 -14.18 -4.09
C THR A 4 30.34 -13.20 -2.92
N PRO A 5 31.19 -12.17 -2.91
CA PRO A 5 31.20 -11.15 -1.87
C PRO A 5 29.82 -10.50 -1.77
N LEU A 6 29.29 -10.37 -0.55
CA LEU A 6 28.00 -9.71 -0.28
C LEU A 6 27.90 -8.29 -0.86
N GLU A 7 29.03 -7.63 -1.11
CA GLU A 7 29.11 -6.29 -1.70
C GLU A 7 28.77 -6.23 -3.20
N GLU A 8 28.71 -7.36 -3.91
CA GLU A 8 28.25 -7.42 -5.31
C GLU A 8 26.79 -7.89 -5.44
N SER A 9 26.10 -8.05 -4.31
CA SER A 9 24.68 -8.40 -4.30
C SER A 9 23.82 -7.15 -4.44
N ASN A 10 22.75 -7.21 -5.23
CA ASN A 10 21.68 -6.20 -5.27
C ASN A 10 21.00 -5.97 -3.89
N LEU A 11 21.45 -6.64 -2.82
CA LEU A 11 21.04 -6.43 -1.43
C LEU A 11 21.92 -5.44 -0.65
N ALA A 12 23.06 -4.98 -1.16
CA ALA A 12 24.05 -4.22 -0.38
C ALA A 12 23.53 -2.85 0.13
N HIS A 13 22.45 -2.33 -0.44
CA HIS A 13 21.89 -1.02 -0.09
C HIS A 13 20.47 -1.06 0.49
N ILE A 14 19.87 -2.24 0.64
CA ILE A 14 18.50 -2.39 1.17
C ILE A 14 18.42 -1.77 2.57
N GLY A 15 17.63 -0.70 2.68
CA GLY A 15 17.43 0.05 3.91
C GLY A 15 18.34 1.27 4.09
N SER A 16 19.17 1.62 3.09
CA SER A 16 19.89 2.89 3.06
C SER A 16 18.93 4.09 2.87
N ASP A 17 19.39 5.29 3.24
CA ASP A 17 18.64 6.53 3.00
C ASP A 17 18.36 6.76 1.51
N GLU A 18 19.25 6.31 0.63
CA GLU A 18 19.09 6.37 -0.83
C GLU A 18 17.98 5.42 -1.32
N ASP A 19 17.93 4.20 -0.77
CA ASP A 19 16.87 3.23 -1.06
C ASP A 19 15.50 3.69 -0.51
N LYS A 20 15.49 4.37 0.64
CA LYS A 20 14.27 4.99 1.17
C LYS A 20 13.79 6.14 0.26
N ALA A 21 14.71 7.02 -0.15
CA ALA A 21 14.39 8.12 -1.05
C ALA A 21 13.92 7.64 -2.44
N ALA A 22 14.50 6.57 -2.98
CA ALA A 22 14.09 5.97 -4.24
C ALA A 22 12.68 5.35 -4.16
N ARG A 23 12.35 4.67 -3.06
CA ARG A 23 11.00 4.13 -2.81
C ARG A 23 9.97 5.23 -2.62
N GLU A 24 10.29 6.26 -1.84
CA GLU A 24 9.43 7.43 -1.66
C GLU A 24 9.20 8.17 -2.99
N ALA A 25 10.24 8.32 -3.82
CA ALA A 25 10.11 8.92 -5.15
C ALA A 25 9.24 8.07 -6.10
N ALA A 26 9.36 6.75 -6.05
CA ALA A 26 8.50 5.84 -6.81
C ALA A 26 7.04 5.92 -6.34
N ALA A 27 6.81 5.97 -5.02
CA ALA A 27 5.48 6.17 -4.44
C ALA A 27 4.82 7.48 -4.92
N LYS A 28 5.58 8.57 -4.99
CA LYS A 28 5.09 9.87 -5.50
C LYS A 28 4.70 9.86 -6.98
N LEU A 29 5.12 8.87 -7.77
CA LEU A 29 4.71 8.73 -9.17
C LEU A 29 3.34 8.06 -9.32
N GLU A 30 2.85 7.39 -8.28
CA GLU A 30 1.51 6.80 -8.28
C GLU A 30 0.46 7.91 -8.08
N VAL A 31 -0.27 8.21 -9.15
CA VAL A 31 -1.26 9.29 -9.21
C VAL A 31 -2.36 9.10 -8.16
N GLN A 32 -2.61 7.84 -7.79
CA GLN A 32 -3.67 7.47 -6.87
C GLN A 32 -3.37 7.88 -5.42
N TRP A 33 -2.11 8.20 -5.10
CA TRP A 33 -1.70 8.72 -3.79
C TRP A 33 -1.71 10.26 -3.71
N GLU A 34 -2.01 10.95 -4.81
CA GLU A 34 -1.98 12.41 -4.82
C GLU A 34 -2.99 12.98 -3.81
N GLY A 35 -2.48 13.66 -2.78
CA GLY A 35 -3.31 14.31 -1.77
C GLY A 35 -3.80 13.41 -0.62
N CYS A 36 -3.44 12.12 -0.61
CA CYS A 36 -3.89 11.21 0.45
C CYS A 36 -3.33 11.62 1.82
N GLY A 37 -4.10 11.36 2.88
CA GLY A 37 -3.67 11.55 4.26
C GLY A 37 -3.53 13.01 4.70
N GLN A 38 -3.96 13.99 3.90
CA GLN A 38 -3.85 15.42 4.22
C GLN A 38 -4.98 15.95 5.11
N SER A 39 -6.07 15.18 5.28
CA SER A 39 -7.22 15.58 6.07
C SER A 39 -7.82 14.40 6.82
N VAL A 40 -8.40 14.66 7.98
CA VAL A 40 -9.09 13.64 8.79
C VAL A 40 -10.18 12.98 7.96
N GLY A 41 -10.17 11.66 7.92
CA GLY A 41 -11.12 10.89 7.13
C GLY A 41 -10.66 9.48 6.84
N ILE A 42 -11.39 8.85 5.93
CA ILE A 42 -11.10 7.53 5.40
C ILE A 42 -10.96 7.68 3.89
N GLU A 43 -9.91 7.09 3.35
CA GLU A 43 -9.66 6.97 1.92
C GLU A 43 -9.45 5.49 1.60
N ILE A 44 -10.07 5.02 0.53
CA ILE A 44 -10.07 3.59 0.17
C ILE A 44 -9.67 3.47 -1.29
N TRP A 45 -8.80 2.50 -1.58
CA TRP A 45 -8.44 2.10 -2.92
C TRP A 45 -8.65 0.60 -3.07
N ARG A 46 -9.14 0.20 -4.24
CA ARG A 46 -9.21 -1.20 -4.63
C ARG A 46 -7.96 -1.55 -5.43
N VAL A 47 -7.38 -2.71 -5.16
CA VAL A 47 -6.33 -3.30 -6.01
C VAL A 47 -6.95 -3.73 -7.33
N GLU A 48 -6.36 -3.29 -8.43
CA GLU A 48 -6.78 -3.72 -9.76
C GLU A 48 -5.66 -4.53 -10.41
N ASN A 49 -6.00 -5.77 -10.74
CA ASN A 49 -5.14 -6.65 -11.50
C ASN A 49 -5.58 -6.65 -12.96
N LYS A 50 -4.94 -5.78 -13.76
CA LYS A 50 -5.21 -5.71 -15.19
C LYS A 50 -4.12 -6.45 -15.96
N ARG A 51 -4.43 -6.80 -17.19
CA ARG A 51 -3.42 -7.16 -18.18
C ARG A 51 -3.36 -6.08 -19.23
N THR A 52 -2.16 -5.75 -19.69
CA THR A 52 -1.97 -4.89 -20.85
C THR A 52 -2.54 -5.54 -22.10
N GLU A 53 -2.67 -4.78 -23.20
CA GLU A 53 -3.07 -5.32 -24.51
C GLU A 53 -2.13 -6.44 -24.98
N GLU A 54 -0.89 -6.46 -24.50
CA GLU A 54 0.14 -7.46 -24.78
C GLU A 54 0.09 -8.68 -23.83
N GLY A 55 -0.83 -8.68 -22.85
CA GLY A 55 -1.03 -9.77 -21.90
C GLY A 55 -0.11 -9.74 -20.68
N ASN A 56 0.76 -8.73 -20.57
CA ASN A 56 1.63 -8.52 -19.40
C ASN A 56 0.78 -8.06 -18.20
N PRO A 57 1.12 -8.46 -16.96
CA PRO A 57 0.44 -7.94 -15.77
C PRO A 57 0.63 -6.43 -15.64
N ASP A 58 -0.46 -5.73 -15.33
CA ASP A 58 -0.53 -4.30 -15.02
C ASP A 58 -1.24 -4.17 -13.68
N PHE A 59 -0.43 -4.26 -12.62
CA PHE A 59 -0.91 -4.21 -11.25
C PHE A 59 -0.96 -2.77 -10.79
N GLY A 60 -2.13 -2.35 -10.32
CA GLY A 60 -2.32 -0.99 -9.83
C GLY A 60 -3.39 -0.92 -8.76
N ILE A 61 -3.78 0.31 -8.46
CA ILE A 61 -4.87 0.63 -7.54
C ILE A 61 -5.77 1.67 -8.18
N ASN A 62 -6.99 1.75 -7.69
CA ASN A 62 -7.96 2.75 -8.13
C ASN A 62 -8.79 3.21 -6.94
N VAL A 63 -9.14 4.49 -6.90
CA VAL A 63 -9.97 5.06 -5.83
C VAL A 63 -11.29 4.30 -5.76
N TRP A 64 -11.60 3.83 -4.56
CA TRP A 64 -12.88 3.21 -4.28
C TRP A 64 -13.95 4.29 -4.15
N PRO A 65 -15.11 4.18 -4.84
CA PRO A 65 -16.15 5.20 -4.76
C PRO A 65 -16.67 5.38 -3.33
N LYS A 66 -16.84 6.63 -2.89
CA LYS A 66 -17.31 6.94 -1.53
C LYS A 66 -18.70 6.36 -1.24
N GLU A 67 -19.52 6.22 -2.28
CA GLU A 67 -20.84 5.61 -2.20
C GLU A 67 -20.79 4.10 -1.92
N GLN A 68 -19.65 3.45 -2.15
CA GLN A 68 -19.42 2.02 -1.93
C GLN A 68 -18.56 1.76 -0.68
N TYR A 69 -18.34 2.77 0.17
CA TYR A 69 -17.58 2.56 1.41
C TYR A 69 -18.32 1.59 2.33
N GLY A 70 -17.59 0.56 2.78
CA GLY A 70 -18.15 -0.56 3.54
C GLY A 70 -18.62 -1.74 2.69
N GLU A 71 -18.61 -1.61 1.36
CA GLU A 71 -18.84 -2.72 0.43
C GLU A 71 -17.50 -3.16 -0.15
N PHE A 72 -17.09 -4.39 0.17
CA PHE A 72 -15.87 -5.01 -0.36
C PHE A 72 -16.20 -6.28 -1.12
N TYR A 73 -15.62 -6.42 -2.31
CA TYR A 73 -15.74 -7.65 -3.08
C TYR A 73 -14.80 -8.73 -2.53
N THR A 74 -15.37 -9.90 -2.25
CA THR A 74 -14.66 -11.08 -1.74
C THR A 74 -13.52 -11.58 -2.64
N GLY A 75 -13.57 -11.30 -3.94
CA GLY A 75 -12.53 -11.67 -4.89
C GLY A 75 -11.37 -10.68 -4.99
N ASP A 76 -11.47 -9.53 -4.31
CA ASP A 76 -10.52 -8.42 -4.49
C ASP A 76 -9.78 -8.13 -3.18
N SER A 77 -8.74 -7.31 -3.27
CA SER A 77 -8.02 -6.74 -2.13
C SER A 77 -8.15 -5.21 -2.12
N TYR A 78 -8.10 -4.61 -0.93
CA TYR A 78 -8.32 -3.17 -0.73
C TYR A 78 -7.26 -2.58 0.19
N ILE A 79 -6.99 -1.29 0.03
CA ILE A 79 -6.15 -0.50 0.90
C ILE A 79 -7.05 0.58 1.50
N VAL A 80 -7.03 0.72 2.81
CA VAL A 80 -7.79 1.70 3.57
C VAL A 80 -6.81 2.55 4.36
N LEU A 81 -6.76 3.84 4.06
CA LEU A 81 -6.06 4.82 4.88
C LEU A 81 -7.07 5.51 5.78
N LYS A 82 -6.83 5.44 7.09
CA LYS A 82 -7.54 6.22 8.08
C LYS A 82 -6.61 7.31 8.59
N THR A 83 -7.07 8.56 8.50
CA THR A 83 -6.36 9.72 9.04
C THR A 83 -7.13 10.27 10.22
N SER A 84 -6.49 10.31 11.38
CA SER A 84 -7.00 10.91 12.62
C SER A 84 -6.14 12.09 13.06
N LYS A 85 -6.63 12.85 14.04
CA LYS A 85 -5.81 13.83 14.76
C LYS A 85 -5.34 13.24 16.07
N SER A 86 -4.07 13.43 16.39
CA SER A 86 -3.54 13.16 17.72
C SER A 86 -4.24 14.04 18.76
N GLU A 87 -4.62 13.43 19.89
CA GLU A 87 -5.19 14.14 21.03
C GLU A 87 -4.15 15.01 21.77
N GLU A 88 -2.86 14.76 21.55
CA GLU A 88 -1.76 15.42 22.28
C GLU A 88 -1.33 16.74 21.63
N ASP A 89 -1.23 16.79 20.31
CA ASP A 89 -0.60 17.91 19.58
C ASP A 89 -1.32 18.35 18.30
N ASP A 90 -2.55 17.86 18.05
CA ASP A 90 -3.34 18.11 16.84
C ASP A 90 -2.65 17.68 15.52
N SER A 91 -1.54 16.94 15.58
CA SER A 91 -0.88 16.36 14.40
C SER A 91 -1.74 15.28 13.75
N LEU A 92 -1.45 14.94 12.49
CA LEU A 92 -2.15 13.86 11.80
C LEU A 92 -1.49 12.52 12.13
N GLU A 93 -2.32 11.53 12.40
CA GLU A 93 -1.94 10.13 12.58
C GLU A 93 -2.58 9.28 11.50
N TRP A 94 -1.91 8.20 11.11
CA TRP A 94 -2.32 7.35 10.00
C TRP A 94 -2.34 5.88 10.40
N ASP A 95 -3.44 5.20 10.10
CA ASP A 95 -3.53 3.75 10.08
C ASP A 95 -3.74 3.29 8.64
N ILE A 96 -2.94 2.34 8.17
CA ILE A 96 -3.08 1.70 6.87
C ILE A 96 -3.59 0.29 7.10
N PHE A 97 -4.76 -0.03 6.58
CA PHE A 97 -5.29 -1.39 6.56
C PHE A 97 -5.22 -1.93 5.14
N PHE A 98 -4.63 -3.09 4.94
CA PHE A 98 -4.78 -3.82 3.68
C PHE A 98 -5.67 -5.04 3.92
N TRP A 99 -6.88 -4.95 3.35
CA TRP A 99 -7.91 -5.96 3.49
C TRP A 99 -7.82 -6.95 2.33
N ILE A 100 -7.90 -8.23 2.66
CA ILE A 100 -7.75 -9.34 1.70
C ILE A 100 -9.06 -10.13 1.67
N GLY A 101 -9.71 -10.12 0.50
CA GLY A 101 -10.89 -10.93 0.25
C GLY A 101 -10.59 -12.42 0.33
N ALA A 102 -11.55 -13.20 0.79
CA ALA A 102 -11.41 -14.65 0.98
C ALA A 102 -11.13 -15.40 -0.33
N GLU A 103 -11.52 -14.83 -1.47
CA GLU A 103 -11.33 -15.37 -2.81
C GLU A 103 -10.26 -14.59 -3.61
N SER A 104 -9.56 -13.65 -2.97
CA SER A 104 -8.54 -12.83 -3.63
C SER A 104 -7.31 -13.66 -4.04
N SER A 105 -6.78 -13.35 -5.21
CA SER A 105 -5.66 -14.06 -5.81
C SER A 105 -4.33 -13.76 -5.11
N GLN A 106 -3.33 -14.63 -5.30
CA GLN A 106 -2.01 -14.44 -4.66
C GLN A 106 -1.29 -13.18 -5.11
N ASP A 107 -1.40 -12.88 -6.38
CA ASP A 107 -0.86 -11.67 -6.98
C ASP A 107 -1.58 -10.42 -6.45
N GLU A 108 -2.91 -10.44 -6.28
CA GLU A 108 -3.64 -9.29 -5.73
C GLU A 108 -3.27 -8.95 -4.29
N TYR A 109 -3.27 -9.92 -3.37
CA TYR A 109 -2.88 -9.60 -2.00
C TYR A 109 -1.40 -9.25 -1.90
N GLY A 110 -0.56 -9.76 -2.81
CA GLY A 110 0.84 -9.35 -2.95
C GLY A 110 0.97 -7.88 -3.36
N VAL A 111 0.15 -7.43 -4.30
CA VAL A 111 0.06 -6.03 -4.72
C VAL A 111 -0.49 -5.16 -3.59
N ALA A 112 -1.51 -5.62 -2.86
CA ALA A 112 -2.06 -4.90 -1.71
C ALA A 112 -0.97 -4.62 -0.66
N ALA A 113 -0.18 -5.65 -0.30
CA ALA A 113 0.91 -5.50 0.66
C ALA A 113 2.03 -4.59 0.13
N TYR A 114 2.39 -4.70 -1.16
CA TYR A 114 3.38 -3.81 -1.77
C TYR A 114 2.91 -2.35 -1.74
N LYS A 115 1.66 -2.10 -2.13
CA LYS A 115 1.07 -0.76 -2.17
C LYS A 115 0.84 -0.16 -0.78
N ALA A 116 0.54 -0.99 0.23
CA ALA A 116 0.51 -0.55 1.62
C ALA A 116 1.88 -0.05 2.10
N ASN A 117 2.97 -0.75 1.75
CA ASN A 117 4.33 -0.30 2.06
C ASN A 117 4.71 0.96 1.28
N GLU A 118 4.30 1.07 0.02
CA GLU A 118 4.51 2.27 -0.79
C GLU A 118 3.83 3.50 -0.17
N LEU A 119 2.59 3.34 0.34
CA LEU A 119 1.87 4.39 1.06
C LEU A 119 2.49 4.72 2.42
N ASP A 120 2.99 3.72 3.14
CA ASP A 120 3.72 3.90 4.40
C ASP A 120 5.00 4.72 4.20
N ASP A 121 5.81 4.37 3.19
CA ASP A 121 7.01 5.13 2.80
C ASP A 121 6.64 6.58 2.44
N LEU A 122 5.55 6.79 1.69
CA LEU A 122 5.05 8.13 1.31
C LEU A 122 4.67 8.99 2.52
N LEU A 123 4.08 8.39 3.56
CA LEU A 123 3.68 9.04 4.80
C LEU A 123 4.82 9.05 5.85
N GLY A 124 6.06 8.87 5.40
CA GLY A 124 7.25 9.03 6.23
C GLY A 124 7.51 7.87 7.19
N THR A 125 7.03 6.66 6.90
CA THR A 125 7.19 5.45 7.72
C THR A 125 6.65 5.61 9.15
N THR A 126 5.62 6.45 9.30
CA THR A 126 4.91 6.72 10.55
C THR A 126 3.58 5.98 10.69
N PRO A 127 2.85 5.64 9.61
CA PRO A 127 1.61 4.88 9.74
C PRO A 127 1.76 3.54 10.46
N VAL A 128 0.69 3.13 11.16
CA VAL A 128 0.55 1.76 11.66
C VAL A 128 -0.10 0.90 10.58
N GLN A 129 0.54 -0.20 10.21
CA GLN A 129 0.03 -1.13 9.21
C GLN A 129 -0.75 -2.28 9.85
N HIS A 130 -1.94 -2.56 9.33
CA HIS A 130 -2.85 -3.61 9.78
C HIS A 130 -3.19 -4.54 8.62
N ARG A 131 -3.07 -5.85 8.86
CA ARG A 131 -3.42 -6.87 7.88
C ARG A 131 -4.79 -7.43 8.21
N GLU A 132 -5.77 -7.16 7.36
CA GLU A 132 -7.16 -7.56 7.59
C GLU A 132 -7.55 -8.70 6.65
N LEU A 133 -8.07 -9.78 7.21
CA LEU A 133 -8.62 -10.90 6.45
C LEU A 133 -10.13 -10.85 6.51
N GLN A 134 -10.81 -11.11 5.39
CA GLN A 134 -12.26 -11.20 5.38
C GLN A 134 -12.80 -12.16 6.46
N ASN A 135 -13.71 -11.65 7.32
CA ASN A 135 -14.31 -12.32 8.49
C ASN A 135 -13.39 -12.50 9.73
N TYR A 136 -12.19 -11.94 9.72
CA TYR A 136 -11.24 -11.96 10.84
C TYR A 136 -10.67 -10.56 11.09
N GLU A 137 -11.45 -9.52 10.79
CA GLU A 137 -11.06 -8.13 10.93
C GLU A 137 -10.92 -7.73 12.41
N SER A 138 -9.95 -6.85 12.71
CA SER A 138 -9.58 -6.43 14.06
C SER A 138 -10.51 -5.42 14.74
#